data_AF-A0A7D9EB72-F1
#
_entry.id   AF-A0A7D9EB72-F1
#
_cell.length_a   1.000
_cell.length_b   1.000
_cell.length_c   1.000
_cell.angle_alpha   90.00
_cell.angle_beta   90.00
_cell.angle_gamma   90.00
#
_symmetry.space_group_name_H-M   'P 1'
#
loop_
_entity.id
_entity.type
_entity.pdbx_description
1 polymer ?
#
loop_
_entity_poly.entity_id
_entity_poly.type
_entity_poly.pdbx_seq_one_letter_code
_entity_poly.pdbx_strand_id
1 'polypeptide(L)'
;MNQTQYKVADSKREEFRKYLEKAGVLDAITKVLVSLYEEPEKPTNALDYLGQFLQSGPPQTADVEELKLNLEQIQNLNAQLTKENEELRQRLQQYEPAGDDQVTQES
;
A
#
# COMPACT_ATOMS: atom_id res chain seq x y z
N MET A 1 -20.59 -36.78 24.79
CA MET A 1 -19.48 -36.54 23.84
C MET A 1 -19.73 -35.27 23.02
N ASN A 2 -19.84 -34.09 23.64
CA ASN A 2 -20.18 -32.83 22.91
C ASN A 2 -19.09 -31.74 22.98
N GLN A 3 -18.01 -31.93 23.74
CA GLN A 3 -16.97 -30.91 23.89
C GLN A 3 -16.08 -30.74 22.65
N THR A 4 -15.77 -31.83 21.95
CA THR A 4 -14.90 -31.80 20.76
C THR A 4 -15.58 -31.15 19.56
N GLN A 5 -16.88 -31.36 19.39
CA GLN A 5 -17.65 -30.79 18.28
C GLN A 5 -17.84 -29.27 18.43
N TYR A 6 -17.99 -28.77 19.66
CA TYR A 6 -18.02 -27.33 19.96
C TYR A 6 -16.69 -26.65 19.62
N LYS A 7 -15.56 -27.23 20.05
CA LYS A 7 -14.22 -26.69 19.74
C LYS A 7 -13.92 -26.63 18.25
N VAL A 8 -14.37 -27.63 17.48
CA VAL A 8 -14.20 -27.64 16.01
C VAL A 8 -15.08 -26.59 15.33
N ALA A 9 -16.30 -26.37 15.82
CA ALA A 9 -17.18 -25.32 15.31
C ALA A 9 -16.62 -23.92 15.59
N ASP A 10 -16.08 -23.69 16.79
CA ASP A 10 -15.43 -22.42 17.15
C ASP A 10 -14.17 -22.17 16.32
N SER A 11 -13.35 -23.21 16.05
CA SER A 11 -12.17 -23.11 15.19
C SER A 11 -12.52 -22.67 13.77
N LYS A 12 -13.55 -23.29 13.15
CA LYS A 12 -13.99 -22.94 11.80
C LYS A 12 -14.54 -21.52 11.72
N ARG A 13 -15.27 -21.08 12.74
CA ARG A 13 -15.81 -19.71 12.83
C ARG A 13 -14.67 -18.69 12.94
N GLU A 14 -13.65 -18.99 13.74
CA GLU A 14 -12.48 -18.13 13.91
C GLU A 14 -11.63 -18.04 12.64
N GLU A 15 -11.41 -19.16 11.95
CA GLU A 15 -10.74 -19.19 10.65
C GLU A 15 -11.48 -18.34 9.61
N PHE A 16 -12.82 -18.45 9.56
CA PHE A 16 -13.63 -17.64 8.66
C PHE A 16 -13.57 -16.14 9.02
N ARG A 17 -13.60 -15.80 10.30
CA ARG A 17 -13.42 -14.42 10.76
C ARG A 17 -12.07 -13.85 10.32
N LYS A 18 -10.98 -14.60 10.54
CA LYS A 18 -9.63 -14.20 10.11
C LYS A 18 -9.51 -14.06 8.61
N TYR A 19 -10.19 -14.92 7.85
CA TYR A 19 -10.26 -14.79 6.40
C TYR A 19 -10.93 -13.47 5.99
N LEU A 20 -12.08 -13.13 6.58
CA LEU A 20 -12.78 -11.87 6.28
C LEU A 20 -11.96 -10.64 6.67
N GLU A 21 -11.24 -10.72 7.79
CA GLU A 21 -10.33 -9.67 8.24
C GLU A 21 -9.14 -9.51 7.28
N LYS A 22 -8.45 -10.61 6.94
CA LYS A 22 -7.31 -10.60 6.02
C LYS A 22 -7.70 -10.18 4.60
N ALA A 23 -8.90 -10.52 4.15
CA ALA A 23 -9.43 -10.13 2.85
C ALA A 23 -9.98 -8.70 2.83
N GLY A 24 -9.97 -7.97 3.95
CA GLY A 24 -10.44 -6.58 4.03
C GLY A 24 -11.97 -6.41 4.03
N VAL A 25 -12.74 -7.51 4.12
CA VAL A 25 -14.22 -7.45 4.09
C VAL A 25 -14.76 -6.70 5.31
N LEU A 26 -14.17 -6.93 6.49
CA LEU A 26 -14.59 -6.26 7.72
C LEU A 26 -14.33 -4.74 7.66
N ASP A 27 -13.19 -4.34 7.11
CA ASP A 27 -12.84 -2.93 6.91
C ASP A 27 -13.78 -2.26 5.91
N ALA A 28 -14.04 -2.91 4.76
CA ALA A 28 -14.97 -2.41 3.76
C ALA A 28 -16.39 -2.21 4.33
N ILE A 29 -16.93 -3.20 5.06
CA ILE A 29 -18.24 -3.08 5.71
C ILE A 29 -18.25 -1.92 6.72
N THR A 30 -17.18 -1.78 7.51
CA THR A 30 -17.06 -0.69 8.49
C THR A 30 -17.10 0.67 7.79
N LYS A 31 -16.34 0.84 6.69
CA LYS A 31 -16.34 2.06 5.87
C LYS A 31 -17.71 2.39 5.30
N VAL A 32 -18.47 1.40 4.80
CA VAL A 32 -19.83 1.62 4.30
C VAL A 32 -20.75 2.15 5.39
N LEU A 33 -20.66 1.55 6.59
CA LEU A 33 -21.50 1.93 7.72
C LEU A 33 -21.15 3.32 8.26
N VAL A 34 -19.87 3.68 8.28
CA VAL A 34 -19.42 5.04 8.62
C VAL A 34 -19.91 6.04 7.57
N SER A 35 -19.74 5.75 6.28
CA SER A 35 -20.24 6.59 5.18
C SER A 35 -21.75 6.82 5.28
N LEU A 36 -22.52 5.74 5.52
CA LEU A 36 -23.96 5.84 5.73
C LEU A 36 -24.32 6.64 6.99
N TYR A 37 -23.51 6.53 8.06
CA TYR A 37 -23.70 7.28 9.30
C TYR A 37 -23.39 8.78 9.14
N GLU A 38 -22.39 9.13 8.36
CA GLU A 38 -21.98 10.52 8.12
C GLU A 38 -22.90 11.23 7.10
N GLU A 39 -23.67 10.47 6.32
CA GLU A 39 -24.44 11.06 5.24
C GLU A 39 -25.51 12.05 5.75
N PRO A 40 -25.49 13.33 5.30
CA PRO A 40 -26.33 14.39 5.85
C PRO A 40 -27.82 14.15 5.52
N GLU A 41 -28.08 13.58 4.34
CA GLU A 41 -29.41 13.12 3.93
C GLU A 41 -29.42 11.59 3.89
N LYS A 42 -30.13 10.97 4.86
CA LYS A 42 -30.20 9.50 4.90
C LYS A 42 -30.94 8.97 3.68
N PRO A 43 -30.36 7.99 2.95
CA PRO A 43 -31.04 7.40 1.82
C PRO A 43 -32.32 6.71 2.28
N THR A 44 -33.39 6.86 1.51
CA THR A 44 -34.69 6.23 1.79
C THR A 44 -34.58 4.70 1.89
N ASN A 45 -33.64 4.10 1.14
CA ASN A 45 -33.30 2.69 1.22
C ASN A 45 -31.82 2.48 1.56
N ALA A 46 -31.54 2.20 2.83
CA ALA A 46 -30.18 1.92 3.31
C ALA A 46 -29.56 0.66 2.69
N LEU A 47 -30.37 -0.37 2.38
CA LEU A 47 -29.86 -1.60 1.77
C LEU A 47 -29.38 -1.37 0.34
N ASP A 48 -30.08 -0.53 -0.43
CA ASP A 48 -29.65 -0.16 -1.78
C ASP A 48 -28.34 0.65 -1.75
N TYR A 49 -28.19 1.55 -0.77
CA TYR A 49 -26.94 2.30 -0.55
C TYR A 49 -25.76 1.37 -0.27
N LEU A 50 -25.94 0.40 0.64
CA LEU A 50 -24.94 -0.64 0.91
C LEU A 50 -24.61 -1.44 -0.36
N GLY A 51 -25.63 -1.83 -1.12
CA GLY A 51 -25.48 -2.58 -2.36
C GLY A 51 -24.66 -1.84 -3.41
N GLN A 52 -24.93 -0.55 -3.61
CA GLN A 52 -24.16 0.29 -4.55
C GLN A 52 -22.71 0.46 -4.11
N PHE A 53 -22.45 0.62 -2.81
CA PHE A 53 -21.09 0.75 -2.29
C PHE A 53 -20.29 -0.55 -2.48
N LEU A 54 -20.90 -1.71 -2.27
CA LEU A 54 -20.26 -3.01 -2.50
C LEU A 54 -20.02 -3.28 -4.00
N GLN A 55 -20.90 -2.81 -4.88
CA GLN A 55 -20.73 -2.92 -6.34
C GLN A 55 -19.65 -1.97 -6.88
N SER A 56 -19.59 -0.76 -6.33
CA SER A 56 -18.64 0.27 -6.74
C SER A 56 -17.26 0.09 -6.09
N GLY A 57 -17.17 -0.84 -5.14
CA GLY A 57 -16.01 -1.04 -4.27
C GLY A 57 -15.92 0.05 -3.20
N PRO A 58 -15.22 -0.22 -2.08
CA PRO A 58 -14.91 0.82 -1.12
C PRO A 58 -14.18 1.97 -1.83
N PRO A 59 -14.47 3.24 -1.51
CA PRO A 59 -13.68 4.34 -1.99
C PRO A 59 -12.24 4.05 -1.56
N GLN A 60 -11.34 3.90 -2.54
CA GLN A 60 -9.93 3.59 -2.33
C GLN A 60 -9.18 4.73 -1.61
N THR A 61 -9.86 5.59 -0.86
CA THR A 61 -9.27 6.79 -0.26
C THR A 61 -8.11 6.46 0.69
N ALA A 62 -8.25 5.40 1.48
CA ALA A 62 -7.16 4.90 2.33
C ALA A 62 -5.96 4.39 1.51
N ASP A 63 -6.21 3.59 0.47
CA ASP A 63 -5.14 3.08 -0.41
C ASP A 63 -4.47 4.23 -1.17
N VAL A 64 -5.21 5.25 -1.59
CA VAL A 64 -4.69 6.41 -2.31
C VAL A 64 -3.80 7.28 -1.42
N GLU A 65 -4.18 7.50 -0.15
CA GLU A 65 -3.33 8.23 0.80
C GLU A 65 -2.05 7.46 1.13
N GLU A 66 -2.15 6.16 1.38
CA GLU A 66 -1.00 5.30 1.62
C GLU A 66 -0.07 5.23 0.39
N LEU A 67 -0.64 5.08 -0.81
CA LEU A 67 0.12 5.11 -2.06
C LEU A 67 0.82 6.47 -2.27
N LYS A 68 0.16 7.59 -1.94
CA LYS A 68 0.79 8.92 -2.00
C LYS A 68 1.97 9.05 -1.04
N LEU A 69 1.81 8.58 0.20
CA LEU A 69 2.88 8.61 1.20
C LEU A 69 4.09 7.77 0.76
N ASN A 70 3.83 6.57 0.24
CA ASN A 70 4.88 5.69 -0.29
C ASN A 70 5.59 6.33 -1.49
N LEU A 71 4.84 6.99 -2.38
CA LEU A 71 5.39 7.69 -3.54
C LEU A 71 6.29 8.85 -3.11
N GLU A 72 5.88 9.64 -2.12
CA GLU A 72 6.69 10.72 -1.55
C GLU A 72 7.98 10.20 -0.90
N GLN A 73 7.90 9.11 -0.12
CA GLN A 73 9.08 8.48 0.48
C GLN A 73 10.07 7.98 -0.56
N ILE A 74 9.58 7.30 -1.60
CA ILE A 74 10.42 6.79 -2.69
C ILE A 74 11.10 7.95 -3.44
N GLN A 75 10.36 9.02 -3.74
CA GLN A 75 10.92 10.21 -4.39
C GLN A 75 12.01 10.86 -3.54
N ASN A 76 11.80 10.99 -2.24
CA ASN A 76 12.78 11.56 -1.32
C ASN A 76 14.06 10.70 -1.27
N LEU A 77 13.90 9.38 -1.12
CA LEU A 77 15.03 8.45 -1.11
C LEU A 77 15.82 8.48 -2.43
N ASN A 78 15.11 8.54 -3.55
CA ASN A 78 15.73 8.62 -4.88
C ASN A 78 16.52 9.92 -5.06
N ALA A 79 15.97 11.06 -4.60
CA ALA A 79 16.68 12.34 -4.61
C ALA A 79 17.97 12.30 -3.76
N GLN A 80 17.90 11.70 -2.56
CA GLN A 80 19.09 11.52 -1.71
C GLN A 80 20.14 10.64 -2.38
N LEU A 81 19.74 9.48 -2.90
CA LEU A 81 20.64 8.53 -3.58
C LEU A 81 21.25 9.12 -4.85
N THR A 82 20.49 9.93 -5.59
CA THR A 82 20.98 10.61 -6.80
C THR A 82 22.04 11.64 -6.42
N LYS A 83 21.77 12.47 -5.39
CA LYS A 83 22.74 13.44 -4.89
C LYS A 83 24.02 12.78 -4.38
N GLU A 84 23.90 11.71 -3.60
CA GLU A 84 25.05 10.95 -3.11
C GLU A 84 25.85 10.34 -4.28
N ASN A 85 25.17 9.80 -5.30
CA ASN A 85 25.83 9.32 -6.52
C ASN A 85 26.61 10.42 -7.23
N GLU A 86 26.03 11.61 -7.37
CA GLU A 86 26.69 12.76 -8.00
C GLU A 86 27.92 13.19 -7.20
N GLU A 87 27.82 13.29 -5.87
CA GLU A 87 28.95 13.64 -5.00
C GLU A 87 30.06 12.59 -5.06
N LEU A 88 29.72 11.30 -5.05
CA LEU A 88 30.68 10.21 -5.20
C LEU A 88 31.36 10.21 -6.57
N ARG A 89 30.59 10.43 -7.65
CA ARG A 89 31.14 10.56 -9.01
C ARG A 89 32.07 11.76 -9.15
N GLN A 90 31.72 12.91 -8.56
CA GLN A 90 32.59 14.08 -8.54
C GLN A 90 33.87 13.82 -7.75
N ARG A 91 33.79 13.16 -6.59
CA ARG A 91 34.98 12.76 -5.83
C ARG A 91 35.85 11.79 -6.64
N LEU A 92 35.27 10.79 -7.29
CA LEU A 92 36.01 9.85 -8.14
C LEU A 92 36.73 10.57 -9.29
N GLN A 93 36.08 11.53 -9.96
CA GLN A 93 36.74 12.34 -11.00
C GLN A 93 37.94 13.15 -10.48
N GLN A 94 37.94 13.55 -9.20
CA GLN A 94 39.09 14.24 -8.60
C GLN A 94 40.28 13.31 -8.33
N TYR A 95 40.02 12.00 -8.26
CA TYR A 95 41.03 10.97 -8.05
C TYR A 95 41.34 10.14 -9.30
N GLU A 96 40.62 10.33 -10.41
CA GLU A 96 41.08 9.94 -11.74
C GLU A 96 42.20 10.91 -12.14
N PRO A 97 43.48 10.48 -12.14
CA PRO A 97 44.51 11.31 -12.72
C PRO A 97 44.17 11.49 -14.21
N ALA A 98 44.37 12.70 -14.73
CA ALA A 98 44.59 12.88 -16.16
C ALA A 98 45.83 12.04 -16.54
N GLY A 99 45.61 10.80 -16.97
CA GLY A 99 46.67 9.81 -17.06
C GLY A 99 46.20 8.47 -17.59
N ASP A 100 45.68 8.46 -18.81
CA ASP A 100 46.09 7.51 -19.85
C ASP A 100 45.53 7.99 -21.20
N ASP A 101 46.13 9.07 -21.70
CA ASP A 101 45.89 9.60 -23.05
C ASP A 101 47.14 9.44 -23.94
N GLN A 102 48.03 8.50 -23.62
CA GLN A 102 49.15 8.14 -24.49
C GLN A 102 49.40 6.64 -24.46
N VAL A 103 49.82 6.10 -25.62
CA VAL A 103 50.15 4.70 -25.94
C VAL A 103 48.92 3.89 -26.40
N THR A 104 48.45 4.02 -27.65
CA THR A 104 49.09 3.32 -28.78
C THR A 104 48.65 3.92 -30.12
N GLN A 105 49.45 4.86 -30.65
CA GLN A 105 49.69 4.92 -32.08
C GLN A 105 51.10 4.39 -32.30
N GLU A 106 51.23 3.11 -32.65
CA GLU A 106 52.46 2.60 -33.27
C GLU A 106 52.08 1.83 -34.53
N SER A 107 52.38 2.50 -35.66
CA SER A 107 53.02 2.05 -36.90
C SER A 107 52.70 0.68 -37.48
#